data_AF-A0A7V8X4F2-F1
#
_entry.id   AF-A0A7V8X4F2-F1
#
_cell.length_a   1.000
_cell.length_b   1.000
_cell.length_c   1.000
_cell.angle_alpha   90.00
_cell.angle_beta   90.00
_cell.angle_gamma   90.00
#
_symmetry.space_group_name_H-M   'P 1'
#
loop_
_entity.id
_entity.type
_entity.pdbx_description
1 polymer ?
#
loop_
_entity_poly.entity_id
_entity_poly.type
_entity_poly.pdbx_seq_one_letter_code
_entity_poly.pdbx_strand_id
1 'polypeptide(L)'
;MTESGFRSQRERDEKEMAAIQRARVVNLKAMGFTLAIVIAPFLALLYSMNLALAVLALALGLTTWLTWQTTGMVAAAHASRLKAAAVLNGLMTLVTVVILALRLTS
;
A
#
# COMPACT_ATOMS: atom_id res chain seq x y z
N MET A 1 -15.12 39.99 22.03
CA MET A 1 -14.82 38.57 21.76
C MET A 1 -15.27 37.77 22.98
N THR A 2 -16.28 36.92 22.82
CA THR A 2 -16.97 36.21 23.91
C THR A 2 -16.28 34.88 24.23
N GLU A 3 -16.29 34.44 25.49
CA GLU A 3 -15.72 33.16 25.96
C GLU A 3 -16.18 31.93 25.17
N SER A 4 -17.37 31.98 24.54
CA SER A 4 -17.86 30.88 23.69
C SER A 4 -17.05 30.70 22.40
N GLY A 5 -16.44 31.77 21.87
CA GLY A 5 -15.57 31.72 20.69
C GLY A 5 -14.28 30.94 20.96
N PHE A 6 -13.65 31.19 22.11
CA PHE A 6 -12.41 30.53 22.52
C PHE A 6 -12.60 29.03 22.80
N ARG A 7 -13.73 28.63 23.39
CA ARG A 7 -14.07 27.20 23.57
C ARG A 7 -14.27 26.49 22.23
N SER A 8 -14.98 27.13 21.30
CA SER A 8 -15.23 26.56 19.97
C SER A 8 -13.96 26.46 19.11
N GLN A 9 -12.98 27.34 19.30
CA GLN A 9 -11.68 27.26 18.64
C GLN A 9 -10.82 26.14 19.25
N ARG A 10 -10.73 26.05 20.59
CA ARG A 10 -9.99 24.97 21.25
C ARG A 10 -10.51 23.58 20.86
N GLU A 11 -11.82 23.38 20.78
CA GLU A 11 -12.39 22.10 20.33
C GLU A 11 -12.06 21.77 18.86
N ARG A 12 -11.91 22.78 17.99
CA ARG A 12 -11.47 22.57 16.61
C ARG A 12 -9.99 22.21 16.58
N ASP A 13 -9.17 22.96 17.30
CA ASP A 13 -7.71 22.75 17.36
C ASP A 13 -7.40 21.36 17.94
N GLU A 14 -8.11 20.91 18.97
CA GLU A 14 -7.96 19.55 19.53
C GLU A 14 -8.36 18.46 18.52
N LYS A 15 -9.45 18.67 17.77
CA LYS A 15 -9.87 17.73 16.71
C LYS A 15 -8.88 17.69 15.55
N GLU A 16 -8.34 18.83 15.14
CA GLU A 16 -7.32 18.93 14.10
C GLU A 16 -6.02 18.25 14.55
N MET A 17 -5.57 18.50 15.77
CA MET A 17 -4.39 17.85 16.34
C MET A 17 -4.56 16.33 16.46
N ALA A 18 -5.73 15.86 16.88
CA ALA A 18 -6.05 14.44 16.91
C ALA A 18 -6.08 13.82 15.51
N ALA A 19 -6.60 14.53 14.50
CA ALA A 19 -6.60 14.08 13.11
C ALA A 19 -5.17 13.98 12.55
N ILE A 20 -4.31 14.96 12.83
CA ILE A 20 -2.90 14.95 12.43
C ILE A 20 -2.15 13.78 13.07
N GLN A 21 -2.37 13.52 14.37
CA GLN A 21 -1.74 12.38 15.04
C GLN A 21 -2.19 11.05 14.44
N ARG A 22 -3.48 10.88 14.17
CA ARG A 22 -3.99 9.68 13.48
C ARG A 22 -3.37 9.51 12.09
N ALA A 23 -3.30 10.58 11.31
CA ALA A 23 -2.67 10.55 9.98
C ALA A 23 -1.19 10.16 10.05
N ARG A 24 -0.44 10.65 11.04
CA ARG A 24 0.97 10.26 11.26
C ARG A 24 1.10 8.77 11.55
N VAL A 25 0.27 8.22 12.43
CA VAL A 25 0.31 6.78 12.77
C VAL A 25 -0.04 5.92 11.56
N VAL A 26 -1.05 6.32 10.78
CA VAL A 26 -1.43 5.62 9.55
C VAL A 26 -0.30 5.65 8.53
N ASN A 27 0.32 6.81 8.30
CA ASN A 27 1.44 6.95 7.38
C ASN A 27 2.65 6.12 7.82
N LEU A 28 2.98 6.12 9.11
CA LEU A 28 4.10 5.33 9.63
C LEU A 28 3.88 3.82 9.43
N LYS A 29 2.65 3.34 9.67
CA LYS A 29 2.26 1.96 9.41
C LYS A 29 2.34 1.62 7.92
N ALA A 30 1.86 2.51 7.05
CA ALA A 30 1.93 2.32 5.61
C ALA A 30 3.38 2.24 5.12
N MET A 31 4.25 3.15 5.58
CA MET A 31 5.68 3.12 5.25
C MET A 31 6.35 1.81 5.69
N GLY A 32 6.08 1.36 6.93
CA GLY A 32 6.61 0.09 7.43
C GLY A 32 6.12 -1.11 6.62
N PHE A 33 4.84 -1.12 6.24
CA PHE A 33 4.27 -2.18 5.40
C PHE A 33 4.87 -2.19 3.98
N THR A 34 5.02 -1.02 3.37
CA THR A 34 5.69 -0.89 2.07
C THR A 34 7.13 -1.38 2.13
N LEU A 35 7.87 -1.01 3.18
CA LEU A 35 9.25 -1.47 3.37
C LEU A 35 9.33 -3.00 3.51
N ALA A 36 8.42 -3.60 4.28
CA ALA A 36 8.34 -5.04 4.46
C ALA A 36 8.06 -5.77 3.14
N ILE A 37 7.11 -5.27 2.34
CA ILE A 37 6.79 -5.81 1.01
C ILE A 37 8.02 -5.77 0.09
N VAL A 38 8.76 -4.67 0.10
CA VAL A 38 9.95 -4.50 -0.75
C VAL A 38 11.08 -5.41 -0.31
N ILE A 39 11.34 -5.54 0.99
CA ILE A 39 12.47 -6.32 1.54
C ILE A 39 12.20 -7.83 1.52
N ALA A 40 10.95 -8.26 1.71
CA ALA A 40 10.57 -9.68 1.79
C ALA A 40 11.11 -10.57 0.65
N PRO A 41 11.00 -10.22 -0.64
CA PRO A 41 11.53 -11.05 -1.73
C PRO A 41 13.06 -11.15 -1.71
N PHE A 42 13.78 -10.12 -1.26
CA PHE A 42 15.24 -10.17 -1.12
C PHE A 42 15.68 -11.07 0.04
N LEU A 43 14.95 -11.06 1.15
CA LEU A 43 15.19 -12.01 2.24
C LEU A 43 14.90 -13.44 1.80
N ALA A 44 13.83 -13.66 1.04
CA ALA A 44 13.50 -14.97 0.47
C ALA A 44 14.56 -15.46 -0.54
N LEU A 45 15.21 -14.54 -1.27
CA LEU A 45 16.30 -14.85 -2.21
C LEU A 45 17.49 -15.52 -1.52
N LEU A 46 17.74 -15.21 -0.25
CA LEU A 46 18.81 -15.84 0.54
C LEU A 46 18.59 -17.34 0.77
N TYR A 47 17.33 -17.81 0.68
CA TYR A 47 16.97 -19.21 0.87
C TYR A 47 16.83 -19.95 -0.45
N SER A 48 16.03 -19.41 -1.38
CA SER A 48 15.96 -19.93 -2.74
C SER A 48 15.29 -18.93 -3.67
N MET A 49 15.71 -18.95 -4.93
CA MET A 49 15.12 -18.11 -5.97
C MET A 49 13.64 -18.44 -6.23
N ASN A 50 13.19 -19.70 -6.04
CA ASN A 50 11.77 -20.06 -6.17
C ASN A 50 10.93 -19.39 -5.08
N LEU A 51 11.41 -19.40 -3.83
CA LEU A 51 10.74 -18.77 -2.70
C LEU A 51 10.72 -17.24 -2.87
N ALA A 52 11.80 -16.65 -3.38
CA ALA A 52 11.85 -15.22 -3.73
C ALA A 52 10.78 -14.82 -4.76
N LEU A 53 10.67 -15.60 -5.85
CA LEU A 53 9.66 -15.37 -6.89
C LEU A 53 8.24 -15.57 -6.36
N ALA A 54 8.01 -16.57 -5.51
CA ALA A 54 6.71 -16.79 -4.88
C ALA A 54 6.31 -15.63 -3.97
N VAL A 55 7.23 -15.17 -3.11
CA VAL A 55 7.01 -14.02 -2.23
C VAL A 55 6.78 -12.74 -3.04
N LEU A 56 7.55 -12.53 -4.11
CA LEU A 56 7.37 -11.40 -5.02
C LEU A 56 5.99 -11.43 -5.69
N ALA A 57 5.56 -12.59 -6.19
CA ALA A 57 4.23 -12.74 -6.79
C ALA A 57 3.11 -12.43 -5.79
N LEU A 58 3.21 -12.93 -4.55
CA LEU A 58 2.25 -12.62 -3.49
C LEU A 58 2.25 -11.12 -3.13
N ALA A 59 3.42 -10.52 -3.01
CA ALA A 59 3.59 -9.09 -2.74
C ALA A 59 2.95 -8.21 -3.83
N LEU A 60 3.21 -8.51 -5.11
CA LEU A 60 2.64 -7.78 -6.24
C LEU A 60 1.12 -8.00 -6.33
N GLY A 61 0.64 -9.23 -6.11
CA GLY A 61 -0.77 -9.56 -6.11
C GLY A 61 -1.54 -8.82 -5.01
N LEU A 62 -1.00 -8.82 -3.79
CA LEU A 62 -1.58 -8.09 -2.66
C LEU A 62 -1.59 -6.58 -2.92
N THR A 63 -0.50 -6.03 -3.45
CA THR A 63 -0.41 -4.61 -3.81
C THR A 63 -1.41 -4.25 -4.90
N THR A 64 -1.60 -5.11 -5.89
CA THR A 64 -2.61 -4.94 -6.95
C THR A 64 -4.01 -4.89 -6.35
N TRP A 65 -4.35 -5.84 -5.47
CA TRP A 65 -5.67 -5.92 -4.84
C TRP A 65 -5.96 -4.69 -3.96
N LEU A 66 -5.01 -4.29 -3.11
CA LEU A 66 -5.12 -3.09 -2.29
C LEU A 66 -5.26 -1.82 -3.14
N THR A 67 -4.43 -1.67 -4.18
CA THR A 67 -4.50 -0.52 -5.08
C THR A 67 -5.86 -0.46 -5.77
N TRP A 68 -6.37 -1.60 -6.26
CA TRP A 68 -7.68 -1.67 -6.88
C TRP A 68 -8.81 -1.30 -5.91
N GLN A 69 -8.80 -1.83 -4.69
CA GLN A 69 -9.80 -1.50 -3.68
C GLN A 69 -9.82 0.01 -3.36
N THR A 70 -8.64 0.62 -3.23
CA THR A 70 -8.54 2.05 -2.92
C THR A 70 -9.09 2.94 -4.04
N THR A 71 -9.10 2.50 -5.30
CA THR A 71 -9.65 3.30 -6.43
C THR A 71 -11.10 3.72 -6.21
N GLY A 72 -11.90 2.92 -5.51
CA GLY A 72 -13.30 3.24 -5.19
C GLY A 72 -13.47 4.28 -4.08
N MET A 73 -12.40 4.61 -3.35
CA MET A 73 -12.41 5.51 -2.20
C MET A 73 -11.81 6.89 -2.49
N VAL A 74 -11.22 7.11 -3.68
CA VAL A 74 -10.52 8.35 -4.03
C VAL A 74 -11.31 9.17 -5.05
N ALA A 75 -11.12 10.49 -5.05
CA ALA A 75 -11.71 11.40 -6.02
C ALA A 75 -11.39 10.97 -7.47
N ALA A 76 -12.32 11.23 -8.40
CA ALA A 76 -12.25 10.80 -9.80
C ALA A 76 -10.94 11.19 -10.51
N ALA A 77 -10.33 12.32 -10.13
CA ALA A 77 -9.06 12.79 -10.68
C ALA A 77 -7.87 11.85 -10.39
N HIS A 78 -7.88 11.10 -9.29
CA HIS A 78 -6.82 10.16 -8.92
C HIS A 78 -7.14 8.70 -9.29
N ALA A 79 -8.41 8.39 -9.51
CA ALA A 79 -8.87 7.03 -9.79
C ALA A 79 -8.26 6.44 -11.07
N SER A 80 -8.07 7.23 -12.13
CA SER A 80 -7.48 6.76 -13.41
C SER A 80 -6.02 6.33 -13.24
N ARG A 81 -5.22 7.12 -12.52
CA ARG A 81 -3.82 6.81 -12.23
C ARG A 81 -3.69 5.57 -11.34
N LEU A 82 -4.54 5.45 -10.31
CA LEU A 82 -4.57 4.28 -9.43
C LEU A 82 -4.98 3.00 -10.19
N LYS A 83 -5.95 3.09 -11.11
CA LYS A 83 -6.32 1.97 -11.97
C LYS A 83 -5.16 1.55 -12.88
N ALA A 84 -4.47 2.51 -13.52
CA ALA A 84 -3.30 2.21 -14.34
C ALA A 84 -2.18 1.53 -13.52
N ALA A 85 -1.92 2.02 -12.30
CA ALA A 85 -0.95 1.41 -11.39
C ALA A 85 -1.36 -0.01 -10.96
N ALA A 86 -2.64 -0.24 -10.66
CA ALA A 86 -3.15 -1.57 -10.33
C ALA A 86 -3.02 -2.53 -11.51
N VAL A 87 -3.37 -2.09 -12.73
CA VAL A 87 -3.20 -2.91 -13.95
C VAL A 87 -1.74 -3.27 -14.18
N LEU A 88 -0.82 -2.32 -14.03
CA LEU A 88 0.61 -2.57 -14.21
C LEU A 88 1.13 -3.58 -13.17
N ASN A 89 0.77 -3.43 -11.90
CA ASN A 89 1.14 -4.39 -10.86
C ASN A 89 0.53 -5.79 -11.13
N GLY A 90 -0.71 -5.84 -11.63
CA GLY A 90 -1.35 -7.08 -12.03
C GLY A 90 -0.60 -7.80 -13.16
N LEU A 91 -0.15 -7.05 -14.18
CA LEU A 91 0.67 -7.60 -15.26
C LEU A 91 2.02 -8.13 -14.74
N MET A 92 2.70 -7.36 -13.87
CA MET A 92 3.95 -7.80 -13.26
C MET A 92 3.77 -9.06 -12.40
N THR A 93 2.64 -9.15 -11.68
CA THR A 93 2.28 -10.36 -10.92
C THR A 93 2.16 -11.56 -11.84
N LEU A 94 1.42 -11.41 -12.95
CA LEU A 94 1.17 -12.49 -13.89
C LEU A 94 2.46 -12.97 -14.56
N VAL A 95 3.33 -12.04 -14.98
CA VAL A 95 4.67 -12.36 -15.50
C VAL A 95 5.49 -13.12 -14.45
N THR A 96 5.50 -12.67 -13.20
CA THR A 96 6.27 -13.32 -12.13
C THR A 96 5.77 -14.74 -11.85
N VAL A 97 4.45 -14.95 -11.85
CA VAL A 97 3.83 -16.27 -11.69
C VAL A 97 4.17 -17.19 -12.86
N VAL A 98 4.13 -16.69 -14.09
CA VAL A 98 4.51 -17.48 -15.28
C VAL A 98 5.98 -17.90 -15.21
N ILE A 99 6.89 -16.98 -14.84
CA ILE A 99 8.32 -17.29 -14.68
C ILE A 99 8.51 -18.35 -13.60
N LEU A 100 7.84 -18.21 -12.45
CA LEU A 100 7.88 -19.19 -11.37
C LEU A 100 7.36 -20.55 -11.83
N ALA A 101 6.22 -20.59 -12.52
CA ALA A 101 5.63 -21.82 -13.01
C ALA A 101 6.57 -22.54 -13.98
N LEU A 102 7.09 -21.83 -14.99
CA LEU A 102 8.07 -22.38 -15.94
C LEU A 102 9.27 -22.97 -15.22
N ARG A 103 9.77 -22.28 -14.20
CA ARG A 103 10.95 -22.69 -13.42
C ARG A 103 10.72 -23.84 -12.46
N LEU A 104 9.47 -24.09 -12.07
CA LEU A 104 9.09 -25.28 -11.30
C LEU A 104 8.85 -26.50 -12.20
N THR A 105 8.54 -26.27 -13.47
CA THR A 105 8.28 -27.32 -14.47
C THR A 105 9.47 -27.67 -15.37
N SER A 106 10.57 -26.91 -15.29
CA SER A 106 11.83 -27.18 -16.01
C SER A 106 12.87 -27.78 -15.07
#